data_AF-A0A2V3VQZ6-F1
#
_entry.id   AF-A0A2V3VQZ6-F1
#
_cell.length_a   1.000
_cell.length_b   1.000
_cell.length_c   1.000
_cell.angle_alpha   90.00
_cell.angle_beta   90.00
_cell.angle_gamma   90.00
#
_symmetry.space_group_name_H-M   'P 1'
#
loop_
_entity.id
_entity.type
_entity.pdbx_description
1 polymer ?
#
loop_
_entity_poly.entity_id
_entity_poly.type
_entity_poly.pdbx_seq_one_letter_code
_entity_poly.pdbx_strand_id
1 'polypeptide(L)'
;MPICKHCNTKWTYKDSLKNMLRYKCPYCGEKNYIRKFRVRDILMMILTPAIVIFILPIFDTPFIGTIAIGLSLIAIYLLTYPINLELTKEEEPYF
;
A
#
# COMPACT_ATOMS: atom_id res chain seq x y z
N MET A 1 2.00 7.39 8.48
CA MET A 1 0.73 6.97 9.12
C MET A 1 -0.34 7.96 8.73
N PRO A 2 -1.53 7.50 8.35
CA PRO A 2 -2.60 8.36 7.91
C PRO A 2 -3.15 9.18 9.07
N ILE A 3 -3.65 10.36 8.73
CA ILE A 3 -4.38 11.24 9.65
C ILE A 3 -5.83 11.22 9.20
N CYS A 4 -6.75 10.90 10.11
CA CYS A 4 -8.18 10.94 9.81
C CYS A 4 -8.60 12.36 9.45
N LYS A 5 -9.35 12.55 8.35
CA LYS A 5 -9.76 13.89 7.93
C LYS A 5 -10.98 14.44 8.67
N HIS A 6 -11.69 13.60 9.42
CA HIS A 6 -12.85 14.02 10.22
C HIS A 6 -12.44 14.49 11.61
N CYS A 7 -11.61 13.72 12.33
CA CYS A 7 -11.22 14.03 13.72
C CYS A 7 -9.76 14.47 13.87
N ASN A 8 -8.97 14.53 12.78
CA ASN A 8 -7.54 14.88 12.79
C ASN A 8 -6.64 13.99 13.66
N THR A 9 -7.15 12.84 14.12
CA THR A 9 -6.35 11.87 14.88
C THR A 9 -5.41 11.11 13.94
N LYS A 10 -4.12 11.10 14.30
CA LYS A 10 -3.10 10.28 13.62
C LYS A 10 -3.27 8.82 14.04
N TRP A 11 -3.41 7.93 13.08
CA TRP A 11 -3.56 6.51 13.37
C TRP A 11 -2.22 5.90 13.80
N THR A 12 -2.27 4.89 14.67
CA THR A 12 -1.11 4.03 14.89
C THR A 12 -0.90 3.10 13.70
N TYR A 13 0.28 2.49 13.62
CA TYR A 13 0.56 1.47 12.59
C TYR A 13 -0.42 0.30 12.68
N LYS A 14 -0.69 -0.16 13.91
CA LYS A 14 -1.61 -1.27 14.18
C LYS A 14 -3.04 -0.94 13.74
N ASP A 15 -3.50 0.28 14.00
CA ASP A 15 -4.81 0.75 13.58
C ASP A 15 -4.92 0.83 12.05
N SER A 16 -3.85 1.28 11.40
CA SER A 16 -3.76 1.37 9.95
C SER A 16 -3.84 0.00 9.30
N LEU A 17 -3.11 -1.00 9.82
CA LEU A 17 -3.20 -2.37 9.32
C LEU A 17 -4.61 -2.96 9.52
N LYS A 18 -5.19 -2.80 10.71
CA LYS A 18 -6.50 -3.37 11.06
C LYS A 18 -7.64 -2.76 10.24
N ASN A 19 -7.54 -1.48 9.90
CA ASN A 19 -8.59 -0.74 9.20
C ASN A 19 -8.27 -0.44 7.73
N MET A 20 -7.21 -1.03 7.17
CA MET A 20 -6.75 -0.81 5.79
C MET A 20 -7.81 -1.16 4.73
N LEU A 21 -8.71 -2.10 4.99
CA LEU A 21 -9.77 -2.50 4.05
C LEU A 21 -11.08 -1.73 4.25
N ARG A 22 -11.31 -1.22 5.46
CA ARG A 22 -12.59 -0.58 5.84
C ARG A 22 -12.53 0.93 5.75
N TYR A 23 -11.33 1.51 5.85
CA TYR A 23 -11.07 2.95 5.93
C TYR A 23 -11.89 3.70 6.99
N LYS A 24 -12.47 2.96 7.94
CA LYS A 24 -13.24 3.50 9.06
C LYS A 24 -12.29 3.90 10.17
N CYS A 25 -12.41 5.14 10.65
CA CYS A 25 -11.61 5.63 11.76
C CYS A 25 -11.95 4.87 13.04
N PRO A 26 -10.97 4.25 13.73
CA PRO A 26 -11.24 3.53 14.97
C PRO A 26 -11.55 4.46 16.15
N TYR A 27 -11.27 5.76 16.02
CA TYR A 27 -11.47 6.75 17.08
C TYR A 27 -12.81 7.46 17.00
N CYS A 28 -13.17 8.01 15.83
CA CYS A 28 -14.44 8.72 15.64
C CYS A 28 -15.52 7.92 14.93
N GLY A 29 -15.19 6.74 14.38
CA GLY A 29 -16.14 5.91 13.65
C GLY A 29 -16.46 6.39 12.23
N GLU A 30 -15.96 7.56 11.81
CA GLU A 30 -16.22 8.08 10.47
C GLU A 30 -15.50 7.28 9.38
N LYS A 31 -16.18 7.09 8.25
CA LYS A 31 -15.60 6.46 7.07
C LYS A 31 -14.74 7.49 6.33
N ASN A 32 -13.46 7.19 6.17
CA ASN A 32 -12.56 7.96 5.32
C ASN A 32 -12.50 7.27 3.96
N TYR A 33 -12.03 8.02 2.97
CA TYR A 33 -11.74 7.52 1.64
C TYR A 33 -10.23 7.59 1.42
N ILE A 34 -9.72 6.75 0.52
CA ILE A 34 -8.33 6.87 0.08
C ILE A 34 -8.26 7.94 -0.99
N ARG A 35 -7.20 8.74 -0.94
CA ARG A 35 -6.83 9.56 -2.08
C ARG A 35 -6.55 8.66 -3.28
N LYS A 36 -6.85 9.12 -4.50
CA LYS A 36 -6.58 8.39 -5.74
C LYS A 36 -5.15 7.86 -5.71
N PHE A 37 -5.00 6.55 -5.93
CA PHE A 37 -3.71 5.89 -6.04
C PHE A 37 -2.85 6.68 -7.01
N ARG A 38 -1.66 7.11 -6.58
CA ARG A 38 -0.78 7.84 -7.50
C ARG A 38 -0.35 6.86 -8.58
N VAL A 39 -0.24 7.32 -9.82
CA VAL A 39 0.25 6.50 -10.94
C VAL A 39 1.58 5.83 -10.56
N ARG A 40 2.42 6.51 -9.79
CA ARG A 40 3.67 5.98 -9.22
C ARG A 40 3.46 4.73 -8.36
N ASP A 41 2.40 4.66 -7.56
CA ASP A 41 2.14 3.55 -6.65
C ASP A 41 1.70 2.30 -7.43
N ILE A 42 0.86 2.50 -8.47
CA ILE A 42 0.46 1.45 -9.41
C ILE A 42 1.68 0.95 -10.20
N LEU A 43 2.49 1.88 -10.71
CA LEU A 43 3.73 1.56 -11.41
C LEU A 43 4.68 0.77 -10.51
N MET A 44 4.87 1.14 -9.24
CA MET A 44 5.70 0.37 -8.32
C MET A 44 5.14 -1.03 -8.08
N MET A 45 3.83 -1.18 -7.93
CA MET A 45 3.19 -2.49 -7.70
C MET A 45 3.32 -3.43 -8.91
N ILE A 46 3.33 -2.91 -10.14
CA ILE A 46 3.40 -3.71 -11.38
C ILE A 46 4.85 -3.89 -11.84
N LEU A 47 5.66 -2.82 -11.85
CA LEU A 47 7.03 -2.86 -12.35
C LEU A 47 7.95 -3.68 -11.45
N THR A 48 7.77 -3.64 -10.13
CA THR A 48 8.63 -4.38 -9.19
C THR A 48 8.59 -5.90 -9.46
N PRO A 49 7.41 -6.57 -9.49
CA PRO A 49 7.36 -7.99 -9.80
C PRO A 49 7.80 -8.30 -11.25
N ALA A 50 7.51 -7.42 -12.21
CA ALA A 50 7.97 -7.60 -13.59
C ALA A 50 9.51 -7.60 -13.68
N ILE A 51 10.18 -6.63 -13.05
CA ILE A 51 11.64 -6.53 -12.97
C ILE A 51 12.21 -7.81 -12.34
N VAL A 52 11.64 -8.27 -11.22
CA VAL A 52 12.11 -9.48 -10.53
C VAL A 52 12.00 -10.71 -11.44
N ILE A 53 10.87 -10.88 -12.14
CA ILE A 53 10.62 -12.03 -13.00
C ILE A 53 11.52 -12.02 -14.25
N PHE A 54 11.74 -10.86 -14.85
CA PHE A 54 12.48 -10.76 -16.12
C PHE A 54 14.00 -10.57 -15.95
N ILE A 55 14.44 -9.96 -14.85
CA ILE A 55 15.86 -9.61 -14.65
C ILE A 55 16.61 -10.68 -13.85
N LEU A 56 16.02 -11.27 -12.80
CA LEU A 56 16.75 -12.25 -11.98
C LEU A 56 17.17 -13.53 -12.74
N PRO A 57 16.41 -14.04 -13.73
CA PRO A 57 16.86 -15.17 -14.54
C PRO A 57 18.10 -14.86 -15.39
N ILE A 58 18.39 -13.58 -15.70
CA ILE A 58 19.61 -13.19 -16.43
C ILE A 58 20.88 -13.49 -15.61
N PHE A 59 20.74 -13.57 -14.29
CA PHE A 59 21.84 -13.84 -13.36
C PHE A 59 21.89 -15.31 -12.90
N ASP A 60 21.29 -16.24 -13.66
CA ASP A 60 21.19 -17.67 -13.32
C ASP A 60 20.58 -17.93 -11.91
N THR A 61 19.72 -17.02 -11.45
CA THR A 61 19.08 -17.15 -10.14
C THR A 61 18.06 -18.29 -10.18
N PRO A 62 18.09 -19.24 -9.24
CA PRO A 62 17.13 -20.34 -9.20
C PRO A 62 15.70 -19.81 -9.09
N PHE A 63 14.75 -20.49 -9.75
CA PHE A 63 13.34 -20.08 -9.81
C PHE A 63 12.72 -19.85 -8.42
N ILE A 64 13.04 -20.73 -7.47
CA ILE A 64 12.60 -20.61 -6.07
C ILE A 64 13.14 -19.34 -5.41
N GLY A 65 14.41 -18.98 -5.67
CA GLY A 65 15.02 -17.74 -5.19
C GLY A 65 14.35 -16.51 -5.79
N THR A 66 14.04 -16.54 -7.09
CA THR A 66 13.32 -15.46 -7.79
C THR A 66 11.93 -15.23 -7.18
N ILE A 67 11.17 -16.29 -6.92
CA ILE A 67 9.85 -16.19 -6.26
C ILE A 67 10.01 -15.63 -4.84
N ALA A 68 10.96 -16.14 -4.06
CA ALA A 68 11.17 -15.69 -2.69
C ALA A 68 11.46 -14.19 -2.63
N ILE A 69 12.35 -13.69 -3.50
CA ILE A 69 12.69 -12.27 -3.59
C ILE A 69 11.46 -11.44 -3.99
N GLY A 70 10.68 -11.89 -4.98
CA GLY A 70 9.46 -11.21 -5.41
C GLY A 70 8.43 -11.09 -4.28
N LEU A 71 8.19 -12.19 -3.56
CA LEU A 71 7.27 -12.19 -2.42
C LEU A 71 7.76 -11.29 -1.28
N SER A 72 9.07 -11.28 -0.98
CA SER A 72 9.65 -10.39 0.03
C SER A 72 9.43 -8.91 -0.34
N LEU A 73 9.63 -8.53 -1.61
CA LEU A 73 9.42 -7.15 -2.06
C LEU A 73 7.95 -6.74 -1.97
N ILE A 74 7.02 -7.62 -2.36
CA ILE A 74 5.57 -7.40 -2.20
C ILE A 74 5.22 -7.23 -0.72
N ALA A 75 5.75 -8.07 0.16
CA ALA A 75 5.52 -7.96 1.59
C ALA A 75 6.02 -6.63 2.16
N ILE A 76 7.22 -6.19 1.76
CA ILE A 76 7.77 -4.88 2.17
C ILE A 76 6.88 -3.73 1.67
N TYR A 77 6.39 -3.80 0.43
CA TYR A 77 5.47 -2.81 -0.11
C TYR A 77 4.18 -2.73 0.71
N LEU A 78 3.56 -3.87 1.02
CA LEU A 78 2.33 -3.92 1.81
C LEU A 78 2.53 -3.38 3.24
N LEU A 79 3.67 -3.66 3.87
CA LEU A 79 4.02 -3.13 5.20
C LEU A 79 4.25 -1.62 5.19
N THR A 80 4.78 -1.07 4.09
CA THR A 80 5.07 0.37 3.97
C THR A 80 3.89 1.17 3.40
N TYR A 81 2.92 0.52 2.74
CA TYR A 81 1.70 1.13 2.22
C TYR A 81 0.97 2.06 3.21
N PRO A 82 0.65 1.66 4.47
CA PRO A 82 -0.03 2.53 5.42
C PRO A 82 0.80 3.77 5.82
N ILE A 83 2.10 3.79 5.57
CA ILE A 83 2.94 4.96 5.86
C ILE A 83 2.61 6.08 4.87
N ASN A 84 2.42 5.72 3.61
CA ASN A 84 2.18 6.63 2.48
C ASN A 84 0.69 6.86 2.18
N LEU A 85 -0.20 6.21 2.92
CA LEU A 85 -1.64 6.32 2.73
C LEU A 85 -2.14 7.71 3.13
N GLU A 86 -2.71 8.43 2.17
CA GLU A 86 -3.42 9.70 2.40
C GLU A 86 -4.92 9.45 2.41
N LEU A 87 -5.59 9.90 3.48
CA LEU A 87 -7.04 9.82 3.62
C LEU A 87 -7.72 11.12 3.17
N THR A 88 -8.93 11.01 2.62
CA THR A 88 -9.83 12.10 2.22
C THR A 88 -11.19 11.95 2.92
N LYS A 89 -11.95 13.05 3.05
CA LYS A 89 -13.31 13.03 3.62
C LYS A 89 -14.34 12.46 2.65
N GLU A 90 -14.11 12.69 1.37
CA GLU A 90 -15.02 12.33 0.28
C GLU A 90 -14.27 11.43 -0.69
N GLU A 91 -15.04 10.60 -1.38
CA GLU A 91 -14.52 9.79 -2.49
C GLU A 91 -14.09 10.74 -3.61
N GLU A 92 -12.80 10.72 -3.95
CA GLU A 92 -12.33 11.53 -5.07
C GLU A 92 -13.00 11.03 -6.36
N PRO A 93 -13.60 11.92 -7.19
CA PRO A 93 -14.22 11.50 -8.44
C PRO A 93 -13.18 10.84 -9.36
N TYR A 94 -13.54 9.69 -9.92
CA TYR A 94 -12.71 8.94 -10.88
C TYR A 94 -12.75 9.56 -12.28
N PHE A 95 -12.54 10.87 -12.40
CA PHE A 95 -12.49 11.56 -13.68
C PHE A 95 -11.32 12.55 -13.68
#